data_AF-A0A2H6IU54-F1
#
_entry.id   AF-A0A2H6IU54-F1
#
_cell.length_a   1.000
_cell.length_b   1.000
_cell.length_c   1.000
_cell.angle_alpha   90.00
_cell.angle_beta   90.00
_cell.angle_gamma   90.00
#
_symmetry.space_group_name_H-M   'P 1'
#
loop_
_entity.id
_entity.type
_entity.pdbx_description
1 polymer ?
#
loop_
_entity_poly.entity_id
_entity_poly.type
_entity_poly.pdbx_seq_one_letter_code
_entity_poly.pdbx_strand_id
1 'polypeptide(L)'
;MGSGDRPPGICNTGALQSMVYLKNQVPFRRPVIVGTELVSFSALLTCWRAGIRPVAMLEEGPRAHVRWPLHHAARLFGVPLLYGARIVAITGRSRVEAVQITDESGRPCEIGCDGVLFTGQFTPEASLVALSHLALDPDTGGPAVDRFGRCSDPSYFAAGNVLRAVETAGACWREGRAAARWIARDFAAGLPSPDTAGRKNADQSRDSG
;
A
#
# COMPACT_ATOMS: atom_id res chain seq x y z
N MET A 1 -15.55 20.32 -17.31
CA MET A 1 -15.03 20.22 -15.93
C MET A 1 -15.92 19.22 -15.19
N GLY A 2 -15.50 17.96 -15.11
CA GLY A 2 -16.29 16.89 -14.51
C GLY A 2 -15.46 15.61 -14.46
N SER A 3 -15.35 15.04 -13.26
CA SER A 3 -14.71 13.77 -12.85
C SER A 3 -13.29 13.51 -13.35
N GLY A 4 -12.36 13.30 -12.40
CA GLY A 4 -11.04 12.73 -12.68
C GLY A 4 -11.17 11.29 -13.19
N ASP A 5 -11.50 11.14 -14.47
CA ASP A 5 -11.49 9.88 -15.19
C ASP A 5 -10.06 9.35 -15.16
N ARG A 6 -9.78 8.44 -14.23
CA ARG A 6 -8.68 7.51 -14.45
C ARG A 6 -9.02 6.78 -15.75
N PRO A 7 -8.14 6.79 -16.76
CA PRO A 7 -8.39 6.01 -17.96
C PRO A 7 -8.69 4.56 -17.53
N PRO A 8 -9.76 3.94 -18.06
CA PRO A 8 -10.07 2.56 -17.73
C PRO A 8 -8.86 1.67 -18.04
N GLY A 9 -8.54 0.78 -17.10
CA GLY A 9 -7.35 -0.08 -17.16
C GLY A 9 -6.42 0.07 -15.96
N ILE A 10 -6.56 1.08 -15.10
CA ILE A 10 -5.76 1.20 -13.88
C ILE A 10 -6.57 0.72 -12.66
N CYS A 11 -6.06 -0.25 -11.90
CA CYS A 11 -6.68 -0.66 -10.64
C CYS A 11 -5.67 -1.18 -9.61
N ASN A 12 -6.12 -1.42 -8.39
CA ASN A 12 -5.33 -2.08 -7.34
C ASN A 12 -5.81 -3.52 -7.11
N THR A 13 -5.07 -4.30 -6.31
CA THR A 13 -5.43 -5.71 -6.02
C THR A 13 -6.85 -5.89 -5.51
N GLY A 14 -7.31 -5.03 -4.61
CA GLY A 14 -8.67 -5.12 -4.04
C GLY A 14 -9.75 -4.89 -5.09
N ALA A 15 -9.57 -3.88 -5.95
CA ALA A 15 -10.47 -3.60 -7.06
C ALA A 15 -10.49 -4.75 -8.08
N LEU A 16 -9.33 -5.32 -8.43
CA LEU A 16 -9.23 -6.50 -9.29
C LEU A 16 -10.05 -7.67 -8.71
N GLN A 17 -9.81 -8.01 -7.44
CA GLN A 17 -10.47 -9.14 -6.78
C GLN A 17 -11.98 -8.91 -6.65
N SER A 18 -12.41 -7.69 -6.32
CA SER A 18 -13.83 -7.32 -6.28
C SER A 18 -14.48 -7.50 -7.66
N MET A 19 -13.86 -7.01 -8.73
CA MET A 19 -14.38 -7.16 -10.09
C MET A 19 -14.47 -8.63 -10.52
N VAL A 20 -13.40 -9.40 -10.31
CA VAL A 20 -13.34 -10.81 -10.73
C VAL A 20 -14.29 -11.68 -9.92
N TYR A 21 -14.25 -11.61 -8.59
CA TYR A 21 -14.99 -12.55 -7.74
C TYR A 21 -16.43 -12.12 -7.42
N LEU A 22 -16.72 -10.82 -7.33
CA LEU A 22 -18.06 -10.35 -6.95
C LEU A 22 -18.88 -9.90 -8.15
N LYS A 23 -18.23 -9.31 -9.17
CA LYS A 23 -18.91 -8.74 -10.34
C LYS A 23 -18.77 -9.59 -11.60
N ASN A 24 -17.96 -10.64 -11.57
CA ASN A 24 -17.61 -11.49 -12.71
C ASN A 24 -17.13 -10.66 -13.93
N GLN A 25 -16.39 -9.59 -13.67
CA GLN A 25 -15.88 -8.63 -14.65
C GLN A 25 -14.35 -8.69 -14.74
N VAL A 26 -13.82 -8.48 -15.95
CA VAL A 26 -12.39 -8.47 -16.23
C VAL A 26 -11.97 -7.05 -16.61
N PRO A 27 -11.13 -6.35 -15.81
CA PRO A 27 -10.78 -4.96 -16.06
C PRO A 27 -9.77 -4.77 -17.20
N PHE A 28 -8.97 -5.79 -17.49
CA PHE A 28 -7.90 -5.79 -18.50
C PHE A 28 -7.51 -7.23 -18.85
N ARG A 29 -6.80 -7.43 -19.97
CA ARG A 29 -6.36 -8.76 -20.43
C ARG A 29 -4.86 -8.98 -20.32
N ARG A 30 -4.07 -7.91 -20.45
CA ARG A 30 -2.61 -7.89 -20.54
C ARG A 30 -2.03 -6.75 -19.70
N PRO A 31 -2.24 -6.74 -18.37
CA PRO A 31 -1.77 -5.66 -17.53
C PRO A 31 -0.27 -5.73 -17.26
N VAL A 32 0.32 -4.58 -16.90
CA VAL A 32 1.56 -4.53 -16.12
C VAL A 32 1.21 -4.53 -14.65
N ILE A 33 1.92 -5.32 -13.85
CA ILE A 33 1.77 -5.36 -12.38
C ILE A 33 2.92 -4.57 -11.75
N VAL A 34 2.62 -3.70 -10.80
CA VAL A 34 3.61 -2.94 -10.03
C VAL A 34 3.65 -3.47 -8.60
N GLY A 35 4.81 -3.93 -8.14
CA GLY A 35 5.03 -4.49 -6.81
C GLY A 35 5.38 -5.98 -6.84
N THR A 36 6.14 -6.42 -5.83
CA THR A 36 6.54 -7.82 -5.62
C THR A 36 6.20 -8.36 -4.24
N GLU A 37 5.29 -7.70 -3.52
CA GLU A 37 4.81 -8.12 -2.21
C GLU A 37 3.95 -9.41 -2.28
N LEU A 38 3.66 -10.01 -1.12
CA LEU A 38 2.81 -11.22 -1.06
C LEU A 38 1.43 -10.98 -1.72
N VAL A 39 0.90 -9.77 -1.61
CA VAL A 39 -0.34 -9.34 -2.27
C VAL A 39 -0.21 -9.36 -3.79
N SER A 40 0.95 -9.02 -4.35
CA SER A 40 1.21 -9.05 -5.80
C SER A 40 1.05 -10.46 -6.36
N PHE A 41 1.50 -11.48 -5.62
CA PHE A 41 1.33 -12.88 -6.03
C PHE A 41 -0.13 -13.36 -5.91
N SER A 42 -0.88 -12.90 -4.91
CA SER A 42 -2.33 -13.13 -4.84
C SER A 42 -3.07 -12.48 -6.03
N ALA A 43 -2.63 -11.29 -6.43
CA ALA A 43 -3.17 -10.59 -7.59
C ALA A 43 -2.83 -11.35 -8.88
N LEU A 44 -1.60 -11.83 -9.03
CA LEU A 44 -1.15 -12.67 -10.15
C LEU A 44 -1.95 -13.98 -10.26
N LEU A 45 -2.21 -14.66 -9.14
CA LEU A 45 -3.07 -15.85 -9.12
C LEU A 45 -4.51 -15.51 -9.53
N THR A 46 -5.03 -14.36 -9.09
CA THR A 46 -6.36 -13.88 -9.49
C THR A 46 -6.40 -13.62 -11.00
N CYS A 47 -5.37 -12.97 -11.55
CA CYS A 47 -5.22 -12.77 -13.00
C CYS A 47 -5.24 -14.10 -13.75
N TRP A 48 -4.43 -15.07 -13.32
CA TRP A 48 -4.35 -16.38 -13.96
C TRP A 48 -5.70 -17.10 -13.97
N ARG A 49 -6.42 -17.12 -12.84
CA ARG A 49 -7.78 -17.72 -12.75
C ARG A 49 -8.81 -17.02 -13.62
N ALA A 50 -8.68 -15.71 -13.82
CA ALA A 50 -9.56 -14.90 -14.66
C ALA A 50 -9.17 -14.91 -16.16
N GLY A 51 -8.14 -15.67 -16.54
CA GLY A 51 -7.62 -15.69 -17.92
C GLY A 51 -6.92 -14.40 -18.35
N ILE A 52 -6.51 -13.58 -17.38
CA ILE A 52 -5.70 -12.37 -17.57
C ILE A 52 -4.24 -12.80 -17.64
N ARG A 53 -3.49 -12.28 -18.61
CA ARG A 53 -2.08 -12.62 -18.85
C ARG A 53 -1.20 -11.38 -18.68
N PRO A 54 -0.73 -11.11 -17.46
CA PRO A 54 0.17 -9.99 -17.22
C PRO A 54 1.39 -10.04 -18.13
N VAL A 55 1.80 -8.88 -18.65
CA VAL A 55 2.95 -8.79 -19.58
C VAL A 55 4.27 -8.62 -18.85
N ALA A 56 4.25 -8.04 -17.65
CA ALA A 56 5.40 -7.90 -16.77
C ALA A 56 4.97 -7.60 -15.33
N MET A 57 5.85 -7.92 -14.39
CA MET A 57 5.85 -7.38 -13.03
C MET A 57 7.03 -6.40 -12.91
N LEU A 58 6.83 -5.28 -12.23
CA LEU A 58 7.85 -4.25 -11.99
C LEU A 58 8.16 -4.14 -10.50
N GLU A 59 9.44 -4.02 -10.17
CA GLU A 59 9.97 -3.75 -8.85
C GLU A 59 10.96 -2.59 -8.92
N GLU A 60 10.74 -1.55 -8.13
CA GLU A 60 11.65 -0.39 -8.09
C GLU A 60 12.96 -0.73 -7.39
N GLY A 61 12.91 -1.64 -6.42
CA GLY A 61 14.08 -2.12 -5.71
C GLY A 61 15.00 -3.02 -6.54
N PRO A 62 16.25 -3.22 -6.10
CA PRO A 62 17.19 -4.13 -6.76
C PRO A 62 16.85 -5.62 -6.54
N ARG A 63 15.89 -5.93 -5.67
CA ARG A 63 15.45 -7.29 -5.32
C ARG A 63 13.96 -7.27 -4.95
N ALA A 64 13.31 -8.41 -5.10
CA ALA A 64 11.92 -8.56 -4.67
C ALA A 64 11.82 -8.40 -3.14
N HIS A 65 10.73 -7.78 -2.69
CA HIS A 65 10.44 -7.63 -1.26
C HIS A 65 10.08 -8.96 -0.58
N VAL A 66 9.79 -10.02 -1.34
CA VAL A 66 9.42 -11.33 -0.79
C VAL A 66 10.61 -12.28 -0.68
N ARG A 67 10.63 -13.03 0.44
CA ARG A 67 11.63 -14.07 0.74
C ARG A 67 11.52 -15.25 -0.25
N TRP A 68 12.63 -15.95 -0.44
CA TRP A 68 12.66 -17.26 -1.10
C TRP A 68 11.56 -18.18 -0.52
N PRO A 69 10.76 -18.91 -1.33
CA PRO A 69 10.89 -19.15 -2.78
C PRO A 69 9.98 -18.30 -3.68
N LEU A 70 9.24 -17.32 -3.15
CA LEU A 70 8.14 -16.68 -3.88
C LEU A 70 8.58 -15.89 -5.13
N HIS A 71 9.83 -15.41 -5.18
CA HIS A 71 10.40 -14.75 -6.37
C HIS A 71 10.42 -15.65 -7.63
N HIS A 72 10.39 -16.99 -7.49
CA HIS A 72 10.24 -17.90 -8.63
C HIS A 72 8.79 -18.06 -9.09
N ALA A 73 7.80 -17.68 -8.28
CA ALA A 73 6.39 -17.87 -8.61
C ALA A 73 6.00 -17.08 -9.87
N ALA A 74 6.52 -15.86 -10.06
CA ALA A 74 6.28 -15.10 -11.29
C ALA A 74 6.72 -15.85 -12.55
N ARG A 75 7.88 -16.53 -12.49
CA ARG A 75 8.38 -17.39 -13.58
C ARG A 75 7.49 -18.60 -13.82
N LEU A 76 6.91 -19.21 -12.78
CA LEU A 76 5.94 -20.30 -12.93
C LEU A 76 4.67 -19.87 -13.67
N PHE A 77 4.25 -18.61 -13.51
CA PHE A 77 3.13 -18.03 -14.26
C PHE A 77 3.54 -17.49 -15.65
N GLY A 78 4.80 -17.62 -16.04
CA GLY A 78 5.32 -17.13 -17.32
C GLY A 78 5.37 -15.60 -17.43
N VAL A 79 5.39 -14.88 -16.31
CA VAL A 79 5.42 -13.41 -16.29
C VAL A 79 6.84 -12.93 -15.96
N PRO A 80 7.46 -12.09 -16.81
CA PRO A 80 8.78 -11.53 -16.54
C PRO A 80 8.72 -10.56 -15.37
N LEU A 81 9.72 -10.59 -14.50
CA LEU A 81 9.88 -9.68 -13.38
C LEU A 81 11.09 -8.77 -13.65
N LEU A 82 10.85 -7.47 -13.73
CA LEU A 82 11.85 -6.44 -14.00
C LEU A 82 12.18 -5.71 -12.68
N TYR A 83 13.45 -5.78 -12.27
CA TYR A 83 13.98 -5.08 -11.09
C TYR A 83 14.58 -3.74 -11.48
N GLY A 84 14.71 -2.83 -10.49
CA GLY A 84 15.17 -1.46 -10.75
C GLY A 84 14.26 -0.71 -11.73
N ALA A 85 13.02 -1.17 -11.91
CA ALA A 85 12.11 -0.70 -12.94
C ALA A 85 10.89 -0.01 -12.34
N ARG A 86 10.59 1.21 -12.80
CA ARG A 86 9.44 2.00 -12.32
C ARG A 86 8.69 2.63 -13.48
N ILE A 87 7.39 2.82 -13.34
CA ILE A 87 6.57 3.53 -14.31
C ILE A 87 6.87 5.03 -14.22
N VAL A 88 7.15 5.66 -15.36
CA VAL A 88 7.30 7.12 -15.48
C VAL A 88 6.12 7.78 -16.18
N ALA A 89 5.42 7.05 -17.06
CA ALA A 89 4.21 7.52 -17.69
C ALA A 89 3.29 6.36 -18.08
N ILE A 90 1.99 6.63 -18.13
CA ILE A 90 0.97 5.72 -18.63
C ILE A 90 0.35 6.37 -19.87
N THR A 91 0.38 5.66 -21.00
CA THR A 91 -0.07 6.18 -22.30
C THR A 91 -1.35 5.48 -22.73
N GLY A 92 -2.29 6.27 -23.27
CA GLY A 92 -3.56 5.77 -23.79
C GLY A 92 -4.58 6.90 -23.93
N ARG A 93 -5.49 6.79 -24.91
CA ARG A 93 -6.54 7.80 -25.14
C ARG A 93 -7.83 7.46 -24.40
N SER A 94 -8.46 6.35 -24.78
CA SER A 94 -9.72 5.89 -24.18
C SER A 94 -9.51 4.77 -23.16
N ARG A 95 -8.35 4.11 -23.18
CA ARG A 95 -7.89 3.12 -22.21
C ARG A 95 -6.37 3.07 -22.21
N VAL A 96 -5.76 2.42 -21.23
CA VAL A 96 -4.31 2.15 -21.23
C VAL A 96 -3.92 1.34 -22.47
N GLU A 97 -2.88 1.80 -23.18
CA GLU A 97 -2.31 1.15 -24.37
C GLU A 97 -0.83 0.77 -24.16
N ALA A 98 -0.12 1.53 -23.33
CA ALA A 98 1.25 1.25 -22.95
C ALA A 98 1.62 1.92 -21.62
N VAL A 99 2.71 1.47 -21.02
CA VAL A 99 3.41 2.19 -19.96
C VAL A 99 4.84 2.47 -20.38
N GLN A 100 5.32 3.67 -20.07
CA GLN A 100 6.74 3.98 -20.12
C GLN A 100 7.32 3.70 -18.74
N ILE A 101 8.41 2.93 -18.72
CA ILE A 101 9.17 2.62 -17.53
C ILE A 101 10.59 3.16 -17.67
N THR A 102 11.28 3.39 -16.56
CA THR A 102 12.74 3.41 -16.57
C THR A 102 13.23 2.01 -16.18
N ASP A 103 14.18 1.45 -16.92
CA ASP A 103 14.84 0.19 -16.58
C ASP A 103 15.88 0.36 -15.45
N GLU A 104 16.55 -0.74 -15.07
CA GLU A 104 17.62 -0.74 -14.06
C GLU A 104 18.80 0.20 -14.37
N SER A 105 19.00 0.52 -15.65
CA SER A 105 20.02 1.47 -16.12
C SER A 105 19.51 2.91 -16.19
N GLY A 106 18.27 3.15 -15.77
CA GLY A 106 17.59 4.44 -15.85
C GLY A 106 17.13 4.82 -17.26
N ARG A 107 17.19 3.91 -18.23
CA ARG A 107 16.79 4.19 -19.61
C ARG A 107 15.28 4.02 -19.77
N PRO A 108 14.61 4.94 -20.48
CA PRO A 108 13.19 4.81 -20.74
C PRO A 108 12.94 3.64 -21.71
N CYS A 109 11.98 2.81 -21.38
CA CYS A 109 11.50 1.68 -22.18
C CYS A 109 9.97 1.67 -22.19
N GLU A 110 9.36 1.25 -23.29
CA GLU A 110 7.90 1.16 -23.42
C GLU A 110 7.44 -0.29 -23.38
N ILE A 111 6.39 -0.55 -22.59
CA ILE A 111 5.73 -1.86 -22.51
C ILE A 111 4.27 -1.68 -22.95
N GLY A 112 3.93 -2.27 -24.10
CA GLY A 112 2.55 -2.37 -24.55
C GLY A 112 1.71 -3.21 -23.58
N CYS A 113 0.66 -2.60 -23.03
CA CYS A 113 -0.22 -3.23 -22.05
C CYS A 113 -1.58 -2.57 -22.07
N ASP A 114 -2.59 -3.26 -21.54
CA ASP A 114 -3.97 -2.77 -21.61
C ASP A 114 -4.55 -2.39 -20.24
N GLY A 115 -3.66 -2.33 -19.24
CA GLY A 115 -3.94 -1.93 -17.88
C GLY A 115 -2.71 -1.91 -16.99
N VAL A 116 -2.84 -1.28 -15.84
CA VAL A 116 -1.83 -1.22 -14.78
C VAL A 116 -2.47 -1.68 -13.49
N LEU A 117 -1.87 -2.69 -12.86
CA LEU A 117 -2.31 -3.25 -11.60
C LEU A 117 -1.30 -2.89 -10.50
N PHE A 118 -1.69 -1.98 -9.62
CA PHE A 118 -0.87 -1.59 -8.47
C PHE A 118 -1.09 -2.57 -7.31
N THR A 119 -0.01 -3.21 -6.88
CA THR A 119 0.00 -4.27 -5.87
C THR A 119 0.96 -4.02 -4.71
N GLY A 120 1.60 -2.84 -4.70
CA GLY A 120 2.56 -2.40 -3.70
C GLY A 120 2.42 -0.91 -3.38
N GLN A 121 3.24 -0.39 -2.46
CA GLN A 121 3.23 1.02 -2.02
C GLN A 121 1.84 1.51 -1.59
N PHE A 122 1.08 0.67 -0.91
CA PHE A 122 -0.21 1.10 -0.37
C PHE A 122 0.05 2.15 0.71
N THR A 123 -0.71 3.23 0.68
CA THR A 123 -0.76 4.18 1.79
C THR A 123 -1.83 3.71 2.77
N PRO A 124 -1.61 3.86 4.09
CA PRO A 124 -2.68 3.67 5.05
C PRO A 124 -3.87 4.57 4.69
N GLU A 125 -5.09 4.06 4.87
CA GLU A 125 -6.28 4.88 4.76
C GLU A 125 -6.40 5.70 6.06
N ALA A 126 -5.70 6.83 6.09
CA ALA A 126 -5.61 7.71 7.25
C ALA A 126 -6.34 9.04 7.01
N SER A 127 -7.28 9.13 6.06
CA SER A 127 -7.93 10.40 5.72
C SER A 127 -8.66 11.01 6.91
N LEU A 128 -9.31 10.19 7.75
CA LEU A 128 -9.94 10.67 8.98
C LEU A 128 -8.93 11.19 10.00
N VAL A 129 -7.77 10.54 10.12
CA VAL A 129 -6.69 10.96 11.02
C VAL A 129 -6.10 12.28 10.53
N ALA A 130 -5.83 12.40 9.23
CA ALA A 130 -5.27 13.57 8.58
C ALA A 130 -6.16 14.82 8.71
N LEU A 131 -7.48 14.64 8.83
CA LEU A 131 -8.45 15.70 9.05
C LEU A 131 -8.75 15.97 10.53
N SER A 132 -8.10 15.25 11.45
CA SER A 132 -8.33 15.34 12.90
C SER A 132 -7.19 16.04 13.64
N HIS A 133 -7.30 16.10 14.97
CA HIS A 133 -6.25 16.58 15.87
C HIS A 133 -5.18 15.52 16.19
N LEU A 134 -5.33 14.30 15.69
CA LEU A 134 -4.37 13.21 15.91
C LEU A 134 -3.11 13.42 15.07
N ALA A 135 -1.95 13.13 15.66
CA ALA A 135 -0.68 13.19 14.95
C ALA A 135 -0.56 12.06 13.93
N LEU A 136 -0.03 12.39 12.74
CA LEU A 136 0.41 11.41 11.75
C LEU A 136 1.87 11.07 11.97
N ASP A 137 2.22 9.81 11.73
CA ASP A 137 3.59 9.36 11.64
C ASP A 137 4.09 9.56 10.19
N PRO A 138 5.12 10.39 9.96
CA PRO A 138 5.62 10.68 8.62
C PRO A 138 6.23 9.46 7.92
N ASP A 139 6.70 8.46 8.66
CA ASP A 139 7.35 7.28 8.09
C ASP A 139 6.32 6.29 7.55
N THR A 140 5.16 6.18 8.20
CA THR A 140 4.11 5.22 7.84
C THR A 140 2.95 5.84 7.09
N GLY A 141 2.69 7.14 7.27
CA GLY A 141 1.49 7.84 6.78
C GLY A 141 0.21 7.50 7.55
N GLY A 142 0.32 6.70 8.63
CA GLY A 142 -0.76 6.36 9.55
C GLY A 142 -0.79 7.26 10.79
N PRO A 143 -1.70 7.02 11.75
CA PRO A 143 -1.66 7.71 13.04
C PRO A 143 -0.41 7.32 13.82
N ALA A 144 0.25 8.30 14.41
CA ALA A 144 1.35 8.07 15.34
C ALA A 144 0.81 7.42 16.62
N VAL A 145 1.35 6.25 16.97
CA VAL A 145 0.95 5.49 18.16
C VAL A 145 2.13 5.15 19.05
N ASP A 146 1.86 5.07 20.35
CA ASP A 146 2.82 4.54 21.32
C ASP A 146 2.88 2.99 21.30
N ARG A 147 3.72 2.41 22.16
CA ARG A 147 3.90 0.95 22.29
C ARG A 147 2.63 0.17 22.67
N PHE A 148 1.58 0.86 23.14
CA PHE A 148 0.29 0.29 23.51
C PHE A 148 -0.76 0.44 22.40
N GLY A 149 -0.43 1.12 21.30
CA GLY A 149 -1.36 1.43 20.21
C GLY A 149 -2.22 2.67 20.47
N ARG A 150 -1.85 3.50 21.46
CA ARG A 150 -2.55 4.74 21.81
C ARG A 150 -2.04 5.90 20.95
N CYS A 151 -2.96 6.70 20.42
CA CYS A 151 -2.64 7.85 19.59
C CYS A 151 -2.13 9.05 20.41
N SER A 152 -1.80 10.15 19.75
CA SER A 152 -1.39 11.40 20.40
C SER A 152 -2.43 12.00 21.35
N ASP A 153 -3.72 11.77 21.08
CA ASP A 153 -4.79 11.93 22.06
C ASP A 153 -5.03 10.57 22.75
N PRO A 154 -4.82 10.47 24.08
CA PRO A 154 -4.96 9.24 24.83
C PRO A 154 -6.33 8.57 24.76
N SER A 155 -7.37 9.30 24.35
CA SER A 155 -8.73 8.78 24.20
C SER A 155 -8.89 7.87 22.97
N TYR A 156 -7.91 7.88 22.06
CA TYR A 156 -7.97 7.16 20.78
C TYR A 156 -6.87 6.11 20.69
N PHE A 157 -7.23 4.97 20.13
CA PHE A 157 -6.33 3.87 19.83
C PHE A 157 -6.49 3.48 18.36
N ALA A 158 -5.40 3.03 17.74
CA ALA A 158 -5.40 2.59 16.36
C ALA A 158 -4.74 1.21 16.23
N ALA A 159 -5.24 0.42 15.28
CA ALA A 159 -4.77 -0.94 15.03
C ALA A 159 -5.07 -1.36 13.58
N GLY A 160 -4.26 -2.28 13.05
CA GLY A 160 -4.39 -2.85 11.72
C GLY A 160 -3.81 -1.94 10.64
N ASN A 161 -4.35 -2.06 9.43
CA ASN A 161 -3.78 -1.46 8.23
C ASN A 161 -3.78 0.09 8.21
N VAL A 162 -4.46 0.73 9.17
CA VAL A 162 -4.40 2.19 9.36
C VAL A 162 -3.06 2.63 9.93
N LEU A 163 -2.36 1.78 10.70
CA LEU A 163 -1.03 2.07 11.27
C LEU A 163 0.08 1.93 10.23
N ARG A 164 -0.05 0.91 9.39
CA ARG A 164 0.91 0.52 8.36
C ARG A 164 0.15 -0.20 7.29
N ALA A 165 0.33 0.21 6.05
CA ALA A 165 -0.42 -0.40 4.97
C ALA A 165 0.02 -1.86 4.76
N VAL A 166 -0.94 -2.72 4.42
CA VAL A 166 -0.71 -4.12 4.04
C VAL A 166 -0.10 -4.99 5.13
N GLU A 167 -0.82 -5.14 6.23
CA GLU A 167 -0.62 -6.26 7.14
C GLU A 167 -1.53 -7.44 6.78
N THR A 168 -1.07 -8.63 7.14
CA THR A 168 -1.88 -9.85 6.97
C THR A 168 -3.10 -9.82 7.89
N ALA A 169 -4.21 -10.45 7.48
CA ALA A 169 -5.42 -10.51 8.32
C ALA A 169 -5.14 -11.07 9.74
N GLY A 170 -4.22 -12.03 9.86
CA GLY A 170 -3.79 -12.56 11.14
C GLY A 170 -3.00 -11.57 12.00
N ALA A 171 -2.15 -10.74 11.39
CA ALA A 171 -1.45 -9.66 12.08
C ALA A 171 -2.43 -8.60 12.57
N CYS A 172 -3.35 -8.13 11.71
CA CYS A 172 -4.41 -7.19 12.08
C CYS A 172 -5.28 -7.73 13.22
N TRP A 173 -5.64 -9.02 13.19
CA TRP A 173 -6.43 -9.64 14.26
C TRP A 173 -5.68 -9.67 15.60
N ARG A 174 -4.38 -10.03 15.59
CA ARG A 174 -3.55 -10.02 16.81
C ARG A 174 -3.40 -8.61 17.37
N GLU A 175 -3.15 -7.63 16.51
CA GLU A 175 -2.99 -6.23 16.89
C GLU A 175 -4.29 -5.63 17.44
N GLY A 176 -5.43 -5.89 16.79
CA GLY A 176 -6.74 -5.48 17.29
C GLY A 176 -7.07 -6.10 18.65
N ARG A 177 -6.73 -7.38 18.86
CA ARG A 177 -6.86 -8.02 20.18
C ARG A 177 -5.94 -7.40 21.24
N ALA A 178 -4.74 -6.99 20.86
CA ALA A 178 -3.82 -6.31 21.76
C ALA A 178 -4.34 -4.92 22.15
N ALA A 179 -4.77 -4.12 21.16
CA ALA A 179 -5.37 -2.81 21.38
C ALA A 179 -6.59 -2.89 22.31
N ALA A 180 -7.50 -3.84 22.09
CA ALA A 180 -8.66 -4.04 22.97
C ALA A 180 -8.28 -4.34 24.43
N ARG A 181 -7.20 -5.11 24.66
CA ARG A 181 -6.70 -5.37 26.03
C ARG A 181 -6.12 -4.11 26.66
N TRP A 182 -5.46 -3.26 25.87
CA TRP A 182 -4.90 -2.00 26.37
C TRP A 182 -5.98 -0.98 26.67
N ILE A 183 -6.99 -0.85 25.82
CA ILE A 183 -8.18 -0.04 26.08
C ILE A 183 -8.84 -0.46 27.40
N ALA A 184 -9.09 -1.77 27.59
CA ALA A 184 -9.71 -2.27 28.83
C ALA A 184 -8.86 -1.97 30.08
N ARG A 185 -7.53 -2.04 29.97
CA ARG A 185 -6.61 -1.68 31.07
C ARG A 185 -6.60 -0.18 31.34
N ASP A 186 -6.60 0.64 30.30
CA ASP A 186 -6.63 2.10 30.43
C ASP A 186 -7.89 2.56 31.16
N PHE A 187 -9.05 1.99 30.81
CA PHE A 187 -10.31 2.25 31.52
C PHE A 187 -10.28 1.84 32.99
N ALA A 188 -9.61 0.74 33.35
CA ALA A 188 -9.64 0.20 34.70
C ALA A 188 -8.60 0.82 35.63
N ALA A 189 -7.40 1.11 35.12
CA ALA A 189 -6.23 1.48 35.93
C ALA A 189 -5.39 2.61 35.32
N GLY A 190 -5.72 3.07 34.12
CA GLY A 190 -4.89 3.98 33.34
C GLY A 190 -3.65 3.30 32.75
N LEU A 191 -3.20 3.81 31.60
CA LEU A 191 -1.89 3.51 31.04
C LEU A 191 -0.86 4.54 31.52
N PRO A 192 0.44 4.17 31.52
CA PRO A 192 1.51 5.14 31.74
C PRO A 192 1.32 6.37 30.85
N SER A 193 1.68 7.55 31.37
CA SER A 193 1.65 8.78 30.59
C SER A 193 2.42 8.59 29.28
N PRO A 194 1.95 9.18 28.16
CA PRO A 194 2.66 9.10 26.89
C PRO A 194 4.12 9.53 27.09
N ASP A 195 5.07 8.74 26.59
CA ASP A 195 6.49 9.12 26.63
C ASP A 195 6.61 10.49 25.96
N THR A 196 6.99 11.53 26.74
CA THR A 196 7.10 12.92 26.30
C THR A 196 8.34 13.13 25.41
N ALA A 197 8.54 12.30 24.40
CA ALA A 197 9.73 12.33 23.55
C ALA A 197 9.69 13.43 22.46
N GLY A 198 8.64 14.26 22.39
CA GLY A 198 8.48 15.27 21.34
C GLY A 198 8.24 16.72 21.76
N ARG A 199 8.13 17.06 23.06
CA ARG A 199 7.81 18.43 23.52
C ARG A 199 9.01 19.34 23.82
N LYS A 200 10.23 18.96 23.45
CA LYS A 200 11.40 19.85 23.55
C LYS A 200 11.75 20.39 22.17
N ASN A 201 11.03 21.41 21.68
CA ASN A 201 11.52 22.35 20.64
C ASN A 201 10.57 23.51 20.30
N ALA A 202 9.67 23.93 21.21
CA ALA A 202 8.77 25.08 20.93
C ALA A 202 8.78 26.19 21.99
N ASP A 203 9.62 26.09 23.04
CA ASP A 203 9.59 27.05 24.16
C ASP A 203 10.94 27.74 24.45
N GLN A 204 11.82 27.83 23.46
CA GLN A 204 13.09 28.58 23.57
C GLN A 204 13.20 29.78 22.61
N SER A 205 12.09 30.24 22.03
CA SER A 205 12.08 31.42 21.13
C SER A 205 11.16 32.56 21.60
N ARG A 206 10.92 32.66 22.91
CA ARG A 206 10.21 33.79 23.54
C ARG A 206 10.91 34.17 24.85
N ASP A 207 12.14 34.63 24.74
CA ASP A 207 12.77 35.56 25.70
C ASP A 207 14.13 35.99 25.14
N SER A 208 14.08 36.94 24.21
CA SER A 208 15.20 37.82 23.83
C SER A 208 14.61 38.99 23.05
N GLY A 209 14.08 39.95 23.79
CA GLY A 209 13.58 41.23 23.32
C GLY A 209 13.41 42.17 24.51
#